data_AF-Q8CFF7-F1
#
_entry.id   AF-Q8CFF7-F1
#
_cell.length_a   1.000
_cell.length_b   1.000
_cell.length_c   1.000
_cell.angle_alpha   90.00
_cell.angle_beta   90.00
_cell.angle_gamma   90.00
#
_symmetry.space_group_name_H-M   'P 1'
#
loop_
_entity.id
_entity.type
_entity.pdbx_description
1 polymer ?
#
loop_
_entity_poly.entity_id
_entity_poly.type
_entity_poly.pdbx_seq_one_letter_code
_entity_poly.pdbx_strand_id
1 'polypeptide(L)'
;FNLYSYYRGAKYNPAFTTVEESFKTLFWSIFGLSEVISVVLKYDHKFIENIGYVLYGVYNVTMVVVLLNMLIAMINNSYQEIEEDADVEWK
;
A
#
# COMPACT_ATOMS: atom_id res chain seq x y z
N PHE A 1 -13.45 5.72 -2.88
CA PHE A 1 -13.32 7.17 -3.15
C PHE A 1 -14.39 8.04 -2.49
N ASN A 2 -15.64 7.58 -2.30
CA ASN A 2 -16.71 8.40 -1.70
C ASN A 2 -16.74 8.45 -0.16
N LEU A 3 -16.00 7.58 0.56
CA LEU A 3 -16.18 7.42 2.01
C LEU A 3 -15.70 8.63 2.83
N TYR A 4 -14.55 9.23 2.46
CA TYR A 4 -13.92 10.32 3.21
C TYR A 4 -14.07 11.71 2.58
N SER A 5 -14.61 11.79 1.36
CA SER A 5 -14.85 13.03 0.62
C SER A 5 -15.68 14.05 1.41
N TYR A 6 -16.68 13.56 2.16
CA TYR A 6 -17.59 14.40 2.95
C TYR A 6 -16.98 14.89 4.29
N TYR A 7 -15.84 14.33 4.72
CA TYR A 7 -15.24 14.57 6.04
C TYR A 7 -14.03 15.53 6.01
N ARG A 8 -13.97 16.44 5.03
CA ARG A 8 -12.83 17.35 4.78
C ARG A 8 -12.47 18.29 5.97
N GLY A 9 -13.33 18.43 6.98
CA GLY A 9 -13.05 19.17 8.24
C GLY A 9 -13.11 18.31 9.51
N ALA A 10 -13.36 17.01 9.36
CA ALA A 10 -13.71 16.09 10.44
C ALA A 10 -12.60 15.06 10.75
N LYS A 11 -11.43 15.20 10.13
CA LYS A 11 -10.27 14.34 10.34
C LYS A 11 -9.12 15.12 10.97
N TYR A 12 -8.22 14.41 11.64
CA TYR A 12 -6.97 15.00 12.18
C TYR A 12 -5.93 15.24 11.08
N ASN A 13 -6.00 14.49 9.98
CA ASN A 13 -5.05 14.54 8.86
C ASN A 13 -5.82 14.76 7.53
N PRO A 14 -5.32 15.59 6.59
CA PRO A 14 -5.91 15.78 5.27
C PRO A 14 -5.92 14.52 4.37
N ALA A 15 -5.28 13.43 4.80
CA ALA A 15 -5.29 12.14 4.12
C ALA A 15 -6.71 11.67 3.73
N PHE A 16 -6.84 11.14 2.52
CA PHE A 16 -8.08 10.62 1.94
C PHE A 16 -9.21 11.64 1.67
N THR A 17 -8.95 12.95 1.77
CA THR A 17 -9.95 14.01 1.53
C THR A 17 -10.00 14.52 0.09
N THR A 18 -8.90 14.36 -0.65
CA THR A 18 -8.76 14.66 -2.09
C THR A 18 -8.10 13.49 -2.80
N VAL A 19 -8.19 13.46 -4.13
CA VAL A 19 -7.55 12.40 -4.93
C VAL A 19 -6.04 12.39 -4.73
N GLU A 20 -5.44 13.59 -4.78
CA GLU A 20 -4.02 13.80 -4.65
C GLU A 20 -3.47 13.39 -3.28
N GLU A 21 -4.12 13.82 -2.20
CA GLU A 21 -3.70 13.45 -0.83
C GLU A 21 -3.92 11.95 -0.55
N SER A 22 -4.97 11.36 -1.15
CA SER A 22 -5.16 9.90 -1.10
C SER A 22 -4.01 9.18 -1.77
N PHE A 23 -3.61 9.61 -2.97
CA PHE A 23 -2.49 9.04 -3.70
C PHE A 23 -1.18 9.17 -2.92
N LYS A 24 -0.88 10.36 -2.39
CA LYS A 24 0.31 10.61 -1.57
C LYS A 24 0.37 9.71 -0.34
N THR A 25 -0.75 9.57 0.38
CA THR A 25 -0.83 8.72 1.58
C THR A 25 -0.61 7.23 1.25
N LEU A 26 -1.17 6.76 0.13
CA LEU A 26 -0.99 5.38 -0.34
C LEU A 26 0.41 5.13 -0.90
N PHE A 27 0.99 6.08 -1.60
CA PHE A 27 2.36 5.99 -2.11
C PHE A 27 3.37 5.81 -0.96
N TRP A 28 3.27 6.65 0.08
CA TRP A 28 4.14 6.55 1.24
C TRP A 28 3.85 5.32 2.11
N SER A 29 2.66 4.73 2.04
CA SER A 29 2.35 3.49 2.79
C SER A 29 3.12 2.28 2.27
N ILE A 30 3.50 2.26 1.00
CA ILE A 30 4.34 1.20 0.42
C ILE A 30 5.69 1.11 1.14
N PHE A 31 6.23 2.25 1.57
CA PHE A 31 7.49 2.35 2.31
C PHE A 31 7.32 2.23 3.83
N GLY A 32 6.10 1.98 4.33
CA GLY A 32 5.82 1.95 5.76
C GLY A 32 5.85 3.33 6.45
N LEU A 33 5.86 4.43 5.68
CA LEU A 33 5.92 5.82 6.19
C LEU A 33 4.53 6.46 6.37
N SER A 34 3.46 5.67 6.25
CA SER A 34 2.09 6.16 6.35
C SER A 34 1.56 6.02 7.79
N GLU A 35 1.05 7.12 8.34
CA GLU A 35 0.52 7.14 9.70
C GLU A 35 -0.86 6.48 9.79
N VAL A 36 -1.05 5.58 10.76
CA VAL A 36 -2.36 4.96 11.07
C VAL A 36 -3.39 5.99 11.54
N ILE A 37 -2.94 7.11 12.08
CA ILE A 37 -3.76 8.27 12.51
C ILE A 37 -4.50 8.90 11.32
N SER A 38 -4.06 8.64 10.08
CA SER A 38 -4.73 9.09 8.86
C SER A 38 -6.15 8.55 8.68
N VAL A 39 -6.52 7.46 9.37
CA VAL A 39 -7.85 6.83 9.30
C VAL A 39 -8.79 7.35 10.40
N VAL A 40 -8.25 7.93 11.48
CA VAL A 40 -9.02 8.36 12.65
C VAL A 40 -9.84 9.62 12.35
N LEU A 41 -11.14 9.55 12.67
CA LEU A 41 -12.09 10.65 12.57
C LEU A 41 -12.20 11.37 13.92
N LYS A 42 -12.49 12.68 13.90
CA LYS A 42 -12.75 13.49 15.11
C LYS A 42 -14.12 13.21 15.74
N TYR A 43 -15.04 12.60 14.99
CA TYR A 43 -16.41 12.30 15.42
C TYR A 43 -16.58 10.81 15.71
N ASP A 44 -17.53 10.46 16.57
CA ASP A 44 -17.79 9.10 17.08
C ASP A 44 -18.48 8.19 16.04
N HIS A 45 -18.05 8.24 14.78
CA HIS A 45 -18.52 7.40 13.68
C HIS A 45 -17.68 6.13 13.56
N LYS A 46 -17.74 5.28 14.60
CA LYS A 46 -16.97 4.02 14.70
C LYS A 46 -17.16 3.09 13.50
N PHE A 47 -18.34 3.07 12.88
CA PHE A 47 -18.60 2.22 11.71
C PHE A 47 -17.73 2.60 10.50
N ILE A 48 -17.61 3.90 10.21
CA ILE A 48 -16.82 4.40 9.08
C ILE A 48 -15.33 4.22 9.36
N GLU A 49 -14.92 4.46 10.60
CA GLU A 49 -13.55 4.23 11.04
C GLU A 49 -13.15 2.75 10.89
N ASN A 50 -14.00 1.82 11.33
CA ASN A 50 -13.77 0.38 11.16
C ASN A 50 -13.65 -0.04 9.68
N ILE A 51 -14.54 0.48 8.81
CA ILE A 51 -14.43 0.22 7.36
C ILE A 51 -13.11 0.80 6.81
N GLY A 52 -12.70 1.97 7.29
CA GLY A 52 -11.42 2.58 6.97
C GLY A 52 -10.23 1.68 7.29
N TYR A 53 -10.20 1.13 8.50
CA TYR A 53 -9.15 0.19 8.94
C TYR A 53 -9.14 -1.08 8.09
N VAL A 54 -10.29 -1.67 7.83
CA VAL A 54 -10.38 -2.90 7.01
C VAL A 54 -9.88 -2.66 5.59
N LEU A 55 -10.33 -1.58 4.94
CA LEU A 55 -9.90 -1.24 3.57
C LEU A 55 -8.41 -0.95 3.49
N TYR A 56 -7.88 -0.18 4.45
CA TYR A 56 -6.46 0.13 4.51
C TYR A 56 -5.61 -1.13 4.78
N GLY A 57 -6.07 -2.00 5.68
CA GLY A 57 -5.42 -3.28 5.96
C GLY A 57 -5.36 -4.19 4.73
N VAL A 58 -6.50 -4.38 4.04
CA VAL A 58 -6.57 -5.20 2.82
C VAL A 58 -5.67 -4.63 1.71
N TYR A 59 -5.64 -3.31 1.55
CA TYR A 59 -4.73 -2.66 0.59
C TYR A 59 -3.26 -2.98 0.89
N ASN A 60 -2.82 -2.82 2.13
CA ASN A 60 -1.43 -3.09 2.51
C ASN A 60 -1.06 -4.56 2.35
N VAL A 61 -1.92 -5.50 2.78
CA VAL A 61 -1.67 -6.93 2.60
C VAL A 61 -1.57 -7.30 1.12
N THR A 62 -2.49 -6.80 0.30
CA THR A 62 -2.49 -7.08 -1.15
C THR A 62 -1.22 -6.52 -1.81
N MET A 63 -0.81 -5.29 -1.47
CA MET A 63 0.42 -4.72 -2.03
C MET A 63 1.67 -5.50 -1.63
N VAL A 64 1.80 -5.90 -0.37
CA VAL A 64 2.93 -6.72 0.08
C VAL A 64 2.97 -8.06 -0.66
N VAL A 65 1.84 -8.75 -0.79
CA VAL A 65 1.76 -10.04 -1.51
C VAL A 65 2.14 -9.88 -2.98
N VAL A 66 1.62 -8.85 -3.67
CA VAL A 66 1.93 -8.60 -5.08
C VAL A 66 3.40 -8.25 -5.29
N LEU A 67 3.97 -7.38 -4.44
CA LEU A 67 5.39 -7.02 -4.51
C LEU A 67 6.30 -8.21 -4.24
N LEU A 68 5.99 -9.04 -3.23
CA LEU A 68 6.74 -10.26 -2.94
C LEU A 68 6.66 -11.25 -4.11
N ASN A 69 5.49 -11.44 -4.70
CA ASN A 69 5.33 -12.33 -5.86
C ASN A 69 6.13 -11.84 -7.07
N MET A 70 6.15 -10.53 -7.33
CA MET A 70 6.97 -9.95 -8.40
C MET A 70 8.48 -10.08 -8.10
N LEU A 71 8.89 -9.90 -6.85
CA LEU A 71 10.28 -10.07 -6.44
C LEU A 71 10.73 -11.52 -6.63
N ILE A 72 9.92 -12.49 -6.20
CA ILE A 72 10.20 -13.93 -6.40
C ILE A 72 10.30 -14.24 -7.89
N ALA A 73 9.39 -13.73 -8.72
CA ALA A 73 9.42 -13.96 -10.16
C ALA A 73 10.68 -13.39 -10.82
N MET A 74 11.09 -12.17 -10.43
CA MET A 74 12.30 -11.53 -10.96
C MET A 74 13.56 -12.28 -10.55
N ILE A 75 13.64 -12.68 -9.27
CA ILE A 75 14.75 -13.45 -8.73
C ILE A 75 14.86 -14.80 -9.46
N ASN A 76 13.74 -15.52 -9.62
CA ASN A 76 13.72 -16.81 -10.32
C ASN A 76 14.19 -16.69 -11.78
N ASN A 77 13.75 -15.64 -12.48
CA ASN A 77 14.19 -15.38 -13.86
C ASN A 77 15.70 -15.07 -13.90
N SER A 78 16.17 -14.17 -13.04
CA SER A 78 17.60 -13.82 -12.97
C SER A 78 18.49 -15.02 -12.58
N TYR A 79 18.01 -15.92 -11.72
CA TYR A 79 18.77 -17.13 -11.38
C TYR A 79 18.88 -18.08 -12.56
N GLN A 80 17.81 -18.25 -13.35
CA GLN A 80 17.84 -19.09 -14.55
C GLN A 80 18.81 -18.54 -15.59
N GLU A 81 18.81 -17.22 -15.83
CA GLU A 81 19.74 -16.56 -16.76
C GLU A 81 21.21 -16.76 -16.33
N ILE A 82 21.53 -16.56 -15.04
CA ILE A 82 22.89 -16.74 -14.52
C ILE A 82 23.35 -18.21 -14.58
N GLU A 83 22.47 -19.17 -14.32
CA GLU A 83 22.81 -20.60 -14.36
C GLU A 83 23.14 -21.06 -15.79
N GLU A 84 22.36 -20.61 -16.78
CA GLU A 84 22.59 -20.92 -18.20
C GLU A 84 23.90 -20.29 -18.71
N ASP A 85 24.17 -19.03 -18.36
CA ASP A 85 25.40 -18.34 -18.76
C ASP A 85 26.65 -18.89 -18.06
N ALA A 86 26.54 -19.28 -16.79
CA ALA A 86 27.64 -19.91 -16.07
C ALA A 86 28.08 -21.19 -16.79
N ASP A 87 27.16 -22.08 -17.15
CA ASP A 87 27.43 -23.34 -17.87
C ASP A 87 28.13 -23.20 -19.22
N VAL A 88 28.06 -22.01 -19.83
CA VAL A 88 28.79 -21.66 -21.05
C VAL A 88 30.14 -21.02 -20.73
N GLU A 89 30.24 -20.16 -19.71
CA GLU A 89 31.50 -19.49 -19.33
C GLU A 89 32.52 -20.42 -18.65
N TRP A 90 32.10 -21.47 -17.93
CA TRP A 90 33.03 -22.35 -17.20
C TRP A 90 33.58 -23.54 -18.01
N LYS A 91 33.23 -23.67 -19.29
CA LYS A 91 33.78 -24.69 -20.22
C LYS A 91 34.86 -24.12 -21.14
#